data_AF-A0A351VBG2-F1
#
_entry.id   AF-A0A351VBG2-F1
#
_cell.length_a   1.000
_cell.length_b   1.000
_cell.length_c   1.000
_cell.angle_alpha   90.00
_cell.angle_beta   90.00
_cell.angle_gamma   90.00
#
_symmetry.space_group_name_H-M   'P 1'
#
loop_
_entity.id
_entity.type
_entity.pdbx_description
1 polymer ?
#
loop_
_entity_poly.entity_id
_entity_poly.type
_entity_poly.pdbx_seq_one_letter_code
_entity_poly.pdbx_strand_id
1 'polypeptide(L)' 'VSSDIVGSTYGSIFDATQTMVGADNLVQVVSWYDNENSYTSQMVRTIKYFSELA' A
#
# COMPACT_ATOMS: atom_id res chain seq x y z
N VAL A 1 15.07 -5.56 1.07
CA VAL A 1 13.90 -5.65 1.98
C VAL A 1 12.98 -4.46 1.75
N SER A 2 13.14 -3.31 2.43
CA SER A 2 12.31 -2.13 2.11
C SER A 2 12.65 -1.52 0.74
N SER A 3 13.89 -1.68 0.29
CA SER A 3 14.33 -1.33 -1.07
C SER A 3 13.49 -1.95 -2.19
N ASP A 4 12.86 -3.10 -1.92
CA ASP A 4 12.18 -3.92 -2.92
C ASP A 4 10.82 -3.29 -3.32
N ILE A 5 10.33 -2.31 -2.53
CA ILE A 5 9.10 -1.57 -2.81
C ILE A 5 9.36 -0.14 -3.32
N VAL A 6 10.62 0.31 -3.38
CA VAL A 6 10.96 1.64 -3.88
C VAL A 6 10.58 1.75 -5.35
N GLY A 7 9.85 2.80 -5.72
CA GLY A 7 9.28 2.98 -7.05
C GLY A 7 7.96 2.23 -7.27
N SER A 8 7.43 1.54 -6.26
CA SER A 8 6.07 0.98 -6.34
C SER A 8 5.04 2.09 -6.55
N THR A 9 4.01 1.79 -7.32
CA THR A 9 2.87 2.70 -7.50
C THR A 9 1.65 2.23 -6.72
N TYR A 10 1.66 1.06 -6.09
CA TYR A 10 0.50 0.53 -5.36
C TYR A 10 0.30 1.26 -4.03
N GLY A 11 -0.94 1.60 -3.69
CA GLY A 11 -1.26 2.30 -2.43
C GLY A 11 -0.98 1.50 -1.15
N SER A 12 -0.93 0.18 -1.24
CA SER A 12 -0.54 -0.75 -0.17
C SER A 12 -0.20 -2.11 -0.78
N ILE A 13 0.82 -2.78 -0.26
CA ILE A 13 1.27 -4.13 -0.66
C ILE A 13 1.22 -5.01 0.58
N PHE A 14 0.31 -5.98 0.57
CA PHE A 14 0.18 -6.96 1.65
C PHE A 14 1.40 -7.89 1.72
N ASP A 15 1.96 -8.08 2.92
CA ASP A 15 3.05 -9.01 3.16
C ASP A 15 2.54 -10.22 3.96
N ALA A 16 2.25 -11.30 3.23
CA ALA A 16 1.79 -12.55 3.80
C ALA A 16 2.85 -13.24 4.69
N THR A 17 4.14 -12.95 4.47
CA THR A 17 5.23 -13.62 5.19
C THR A 17 5.42 -13.08 6.60
N GLN A 18 4.95 -11.85 6.85
CA GLN A 18 5.01 -11.19 8.16
C GLN A 18 3.63 -11.04 8.83
N THR A 19 2.56 -11.40 8.12
CA THR A 19 1.20 -11.42 8.67
C THR A 19 0.97 -12.72 9.42
N MET A 20 0.46 -12.64 10.65
CA MET A 20 0.25 -13.81 11.50
C MET A 20 -0.91 -13.66 12.46
N VAL A 21 -1.39 -14.80 12.95
CA VAL A 21 -2.40 -14.90 14.02
C VAL A 21 -1.68 -15.29 15.31
N GLY A 22 -1.73 -14.43 16.32
CA GLY A 22 -1.19 -14.65 17.65
C GLY A 22 -2.19 -15.32 18.60
N ALA A 23 -1.91 -15.25 19.90
CA ALA A 23 -2.81 -15.73 20.95
C ALA A 23 -4.16 -15.01 20.92
N ASP A 24 -5.21 -15.68 21.41
CA ASP A 24 -6.57 -15.14 21.52
C ASP A 24 -7.14 -14.59 20.21
N ASN A 25 -6.72 -15.17 19.08
CA ASN A 25 -7.09 -14.74 17.73
C ASN A 25 -6.69 -13.29 17.40
N LEU A 26 -5.67 -12.74 18.06
CA LEU A 26 -5.13 -11.42 17.71
C LEU A 26 -4.39 -11.50 16.38
N VAL A 27 -4.84 -10.75 15.37
CA VAL A 27 -4.24 -10.75 14.03
C VAL A 27 -3.29 -9.57 13.88
N GLN A 28 -2.03 -9.85 13.55
CA GLN A 28 -1.07 -8.85 13.09
C GLN A 28 -1.01 -8.88 11.56
N VAL A 29 -1.35 -7.75 10.94
CA VAL A 29 -1.29 -7.57 9.48
C VAL A 29 -0.15 -6.62 9.14
N VAL A 30 0.67 -7.00 8.17
CA VAL A 30 1.76 -6.16 7.67
C VAL A 30 1.49 -5.79 6.22
N SER A 31 1.62 -4.51 5.91
CA SER A 31 1.59 -4.02 4.55
C SER A 31 2.64 -2.93 4.33
N TRP A 32 3.25 -2.93 3.15
CA TRP A 32 4.24 -1.96 2.74
C TRP A 32 3.64 -0.93 1.79
N TYR A 33 4.20 0.27 1.78
CA TYR A 33 3.96 1.26 0.73
C TYR A 33 5.21 2.11 0.57
N ASP A 34 5.44 2.60 -0.65
CA ASP A 34 6.45 3.62 -0.90
C ASP A 34 5.86 4.97 -0.48
N ASN A 35 6.44 5.60 0.53
CA ASN A 35 5.90 6.84 1.08
C ASN A 35 5.94 8.04 0.10
N GLU A 36 6.74 7.96 -0.98
CA GLU A 36 6.82 8.99 -2.01
C GLU A 36 6.00 8.60 -3.24
N ASN A 37 6.33 7.46 -3.86
CA ASN A 37 5.76 7.11 -5.15
C ASN A 37 4.36 6.48 -5.05
N SER A 38 4.10 5.65 -4.04
CA SER A 38 2.74 5.13 -3.81
C SER A 38 1.78 6.25 -3.48
N TYR A 39 2.18 7.18 -2.61
CA TYR A 39 1.35 8.34 -2.24
C TYR A 39 1.03 9.21 -3.46
N THR A 40 2.05 9.60 -4.22
CA THR A 40 1.88 10.42 -5.43
C THR A 40 1.00 9.71 -6.46
N SER A 41 1.20 8.41 -6.66
CA SER A 41 0.39 7.62 -7.60
C SER A 41 -1.09 7.55 -7.20
N GLN A 42 -1.39 7.45 -5.90
CA GLN A 42 -2.77 7.51 -5.41
C GLN A 42 -3.39 8.89 -5.66
N MET A 43 -2.65 9.97 -5.41
CA MET A 43 -3.13 11.34 -5.67
C MET A 43 -3.45 11.54 -7.17
N VAL A 44 -2.56 11.09 -8.07
CA VAL A 44 -2.78 11.17 -9.52
C VAL A 44 -4.01 10.35 -9.94
N ARG A 45 -4.20 9.15 -9.40
CA ARG A 45 -5.40 8.34 -9.69
C ARG A 45 -6.68 9.04 -9.24
N THR A 46 -6.68 9.62 -8.05
CA THR A 46 -7.82 10.38 -7.53
C THR A 46 -8.16 11.58 -8.41
N ILE A 47 -7.16 12.36 -8.83
CA ILE A 47 -7.36 13.52 -9.71
C ILE A 47 -7.89 13.07 -11.08
N LYS A 48 -7.35 12.00 -11.66
CA LYS A 48 -7.84 11.43 -12.92
C LYS A 48 -9.31 11.04 -12.83
N TYR A 49 -9.68 10.34 -11.77
CA TYR A 49 -11.07 9.97 -11.51
C TYR A 49 -11.99 11.21 -11.46
N PHE A 50 -11.58 12.28 -10.77
CA PHE A 50 -12.35 13.52 -10.75
C PHE A 50 -12.40 14.25 -12.09
N SER A 51 -11.35 14.16 -12.91
CA SER A 51 -11.34 14.77 -14.25
C SER A 51 -12.29 14.10 -15.23
N GLU A 52 -12.61 12.82 -15.02
CA GLU A 52 -13.53 12.05 -15.87
C GLU A 52 -15.00 12.14 -15.41
N LEU A 53 -15.25 12.72 -14.23
CA LEU A 53 -16.59 12.98 -13.71
C LEU A 53 -17.21 14.29 -14.22
N ALA A 54 -16.39 15.16 -14.81
CA ALA A 54 -16.77 16.50 -15.29
C ALA A 54 -17.11 16.51 -16.79
#